data_AF-A0A8H7FQ56-F1
#
_entry.id   AF-A0A8H7FQ56-F1
#
_cell.length_a   1.000
_cell.length_b   1.000
_cell.length_c   1.000
_cell.angle_alpha   90.00
_cell.angle_beta   90.00
_cell.angle_gamma   90.00
#
_symmetry.space_group_name_H-M   'P 1'
#
loop_
_entity.id
_entity.type
_entity.pdbx_description
1 polymer ?
#
loop_
_entity_poly.entity_id
_entity_poly.type
_entity_poly.pdbx_seq_one_letter_code
_entity_poly.pdbx_strand_id
1 'polypeptide(L)'
;MDDFCKDCFKGWKLPGEPQGNMETIAGLSTYVAEPSEYAGHPRTDVAVIYLCDAFGLGLVNSKIISDRLANALGCTVYAPDILEGDYAPEGMATIDEPMAHKPFLFRMSQWLKVLRSALFSLGPRWILKHTRERDQPLAEGDSICRQYALLLTN
;
A
#
# COMPACT_ATOMS: atom_id res chain seq x y z
N MET A 1 3.14 -29.95 7.76
CA MET A 1 3.18 -28.78 6.84
C MET A 1 4.51 -28.10 7.11
N ASP A 2 5.61 -28.73 6.70
CA ASP A 2 6.95 -28.40 7.20
C ASP A 2 7.91 -27.95 6.09
N ASP A 3 7.40 -27.68 4.89
CA ASP A 3 8.19 -27.40 3.68
C ASP A 3 8.22 -25.93 3.24
N PHE A 4 7.67 -25.01 4.05
CA PHE A 4 7.73 -23.58 3.75
C PHE A 4 8.76 -22.86 4.64
N CYS A 5 9.49 -21.92 4.04
CA CYS A 5 10.39 -21.03 4.77
C CYS A 5 9.62 -20.26 5.85
N LYS A 6 10.03 -20.41 7.11
CA LYS A 6 9.35 -19.78 8.26
C LYS A 6 9.37 -18.25 8.19
N ASP A 7 10.38 -17.67 7.53
CA ASP A 7 10.52 -16.23 7.40
C ASP A 7 9.60 -15.64 6.32
N CYS A 8 9.08 -16.46 5.39
CA CYS A 8 8.07 -16.01 4.41
C CYS A 8 6.72 -15.64 5.05
N PHE A 9 6.49 -16.02 6.32
CA PHE A 9 5.28 -15.71 7.06
C PHE A 9 5.50 -14.73 8.20
N LYS A 10 6.69 -14.13 8.29
CA LYS A 10 6.99 -13.07 9.26
C LYS A 10 6.90 -11.73 8.56
N GLY A 11 6.29 -10.76 9.23
CA GLY A 11 6.20 -9.38 8.75
C GLY A 11 7.25 -8.51 9.45
N TRP A 12 7.79 -7.51 8.76
CA TRP A 12 8.70 -6.56 9.38
C TRP A 12 8.40 -5.14 8.90
N LYS A 13 8.46 -4.18 9.82
CA LYS A 13 8.45 -2.76 9.46
C LYS A 13 9.81 -2.41 8.88
N LEU A 14 9.81 -1.78 7.71
CA LEU A 14 11.04 -1.29 7.12
C LEU A 14 11.58 -0.13 7.98
N PRO A 15 12.90 -0.08 8.22
CA PRO A 15 13.50 1.03 8.93
C PRO A 15 13.55 2.27 8.04
N GLY A 16 13.48 3.43 8.68
CA GLY A 16 13.48 4.75 8.04
C GLY A 16 12.16 5.47 8.22
N GLU A 17 12.13 6.73 7.80
CA GLU A 17 10.93 7.56 7.77
C GLU A 17 10.60 7.89 6.32
N PRO A 18 9.30 7.98 5.95
CA PRO A 18 8.86 8.45 4.65
C PRO A 18 9.45 9.84 4.31
N GLN A 19 9.95 10.03 3.09
CA GLN A 19 10.59 11.29 2.64
C GLN A 19 9.78 12.03 1.58
N GLY A 20 9.01 11.31 0.76
CA GLY A 20 8.01 11.87 -0.13
C GLY A 20 6.81 12.52 0.58
N ASN A 21 5.88 13.03 -0.22
CA ASN A 21 4.73 13.82 0.22
C ASN A 21 3.40 13.21 -0.22
N MET A 22 2.30 13.58 0.45
CA MET A 22 0.95 13.21 0.00
C MET A 22 0.37 14.32 -0.89
N GLU A 23 -0.10 13.95 -2.06
CA GLU A 23 -0.77 14.83 -3.02
C GLU A 23 -2.10 14.22 -3.48
N THR A 24 -2.93 15.03 -4.13
CA THR A 24 -4.16 14.55 -4.78
C THR A 24 -3.93 14.56 -6.28
N ILE A 25 -3.81 13.38 -6.87
CA ILE A 25 -3.55 13.20 -8.30
C ILE A 25 -4.68 12.36 -8.89
N ALA A 26 -5.30 12.90 -9.94
CA ALA A 26 -6.42 12.28 -10.65
C ALA A 26 -7.57 11.79 -9.72
N GLY A 27 -7.84 12.55 -8.67
CA GLY A 27 -8.89 12.25 -7.70
C GLY A 27 -8.52 11.23 -6.62
N LEU A 28 -7.30 10.69 -6.64
CA LEU A 28 -6.78 9.78 -5.62
C LEU A 28 -5.74 10.47 -4.73
N SER A 29 -5.80 10.19 -3.43
CA SER A 29 -4.70 10.53 -2.53
C SER A 29 -3.49 9.68 -2.91
N THR A 30 -2.35 10.30 -3.11
CA THR A 30 -1.19 9.68 -3.75
C THR A 30 0.06 10.06 -3.01
N TYR A 31 0.86 9.08 -2.63
CA TYR A 31 2.18 9.34 -2.10
C TYR A 31 3.17 9.53 -3.25
N VAL A 32 3.86 10.68 -3.27
CA VAL A 32 4.82 11.07 -4.30
C VAL A 32 6.21 11.01 -3.70
N ALA A 33 7.03 10.09 -4.20
CA ALA A 33 8.42 9.95 -3.81
C ALA A 33 9.32 10.39 -4.97
N GLU A 34 10.13 11.41 -4.73
CA GLU A 34 11.08 11.94 -5.70
C GLU A 34 12.48 11.36 -5.43
N PRO A 35 13.30 11.15 -6.48
CA PRO A 35 14.68 10.74 -6.29
C PRO A 35 15.45 11.84 -5.56
N SER A 36 16.31 11.47 -4.62
CA SER A 36 17.20 12.43 -3.96
C SER A 36 18.12 13.11 -4.97
N GLU A 37 18.57 14.32 -4.64
CA GLU A 37 19.52 15.10 -5.46
C GLU A 37 20.84 14.36 -5.75
N TYR A 38 21.17 13.33 -4.95
CA TYR A 38 22.34 12.49 -5.11
C TYR A 38 22.13 11.30 -6.04
N ALA A 39 20.91 11.09 -6.54
CA ALA A 39 20.65 10.11 -7.59
C ALA A 39 21.37 10.58 -8.86
N GLY A 40 22.46 9.88 -9.24
CA GLY A 40 23.43 10.40 -10.21
C GLY A 40 22.87 10.76 -11.60
N HIS A 41 21.69 10.26 -11.97
CA HIS A 41 21.02 10.58 -13.23
C HIS A 41 19.49 10.58 -13.03
N PRO A 42 18.88 11.68 -12.56
CA PRO A 42 17.44 11.76 -12.42
C PRO A 42 16.78 11.72 -13.81
N ARG A 43 15.83 10.82 -13.99
CA ARG A 43 15.02 10.63 -15.19
C ARG A 43 13.67 11.33 -14.97
N THR A 44 13.38 12.30 -15.83
CA THR A 44 12.13 13.06 -15.78
C THR A 44 11.11 12.58 -16.80
N ASP A 45 11.52 11.71 -17.74
CA ASP A 45 10.70 11.14 -18.81
C ASP A 45 10.06 9.79 -18.45
N VAL A 46 10.41 9.25 -17.27
CA VAL A 46 9.93 7.97 -16.76
C VAL A 46 9.48 8.15 -15.32
N ALA A 47 8.40 7.48 -14.93
CA ALA A 47 7.98 7.31 -13.54
C ALA A 47 7.53 5.88 -13.29
N VAL A 48 7.47 5.50 -12.01
CA VAL A 48 6.92 4.22 -11.57
C VAL A 48 5.60 4.46 -10.83
N ILE A 49 4.62 3.61 -11.10
CA ILE A 49 3.40 3.55 -10.31
C ILE A 49 3.49 2.34 -9.37
N TYR A 50 3.51 2.59 -8.06
CA TYR A 50 3.55 1.57 -7.02
C TYR A 50 2.14 1.29 -6.48
N LEU A 51 1.58 0.15 -6.88
CA LEU A 51 0.28 -0.31 -6.39
C LEU A 51 0.48 -1.09 -5.09
N CYS A 52 -0.06 -0.55 -4.00
CA CYS A 52 0.09 -1.15 -2.66
C CYS A 52 -0.77 -2.41 -2.51
N ASP A 53 -0.39 -3.28 -1.58
CA ASP A 53 -1.22 -4.39 -1.14
C ASP A 53 -2.39 -3.93 -0.24
N ALA A 54 -3.12 -4.88 0.35
CA ALA A 54 -4.27 -4.63 1.22
C ALA A 54 -3.99 -3.74 2.46
N PHE A 55 -2.74 -3.57 2.89
CA PHE A 55 -2.37 -2.67 3.98
C PHE A 55 -2.21 -1.21 3.52
N GLY A 56 -2.12 -0.99 2.20
CA GLY A 56 -2.12 0.32 1.57
C GLY A 56 -1.04 1.26 2.08
N LEU A 57 -1.34 2.56 2.09
CA LEU A 57 -0.45 3.62 2.61
C LEU A 57 -0.55 3.82 4.13
N GLY A 58 -1.47 3.10 4.78
CA GLY A 58 -1.61 3.09 6.25
C GLY A 58 -0.44 2.39 6.93
N LEU A 59 0.13 1.36 6.28
CA LEU A 59 1.40 0.77 6.69
C LEU A 59 2.56 1.57 6.09
N VAL A 60 3.46 2.04 6.95
CA VAL A 60 4.60 2.91 6.56
C VAL A 60 5.50 2.29 5.48
N ASN A 61 5.55 0.97 5.40
CA ASN A 61 6.36 0.22 4.44
C ASN A 61 6.10 0.65 2.99
N SER A 62 4.84 0.86 2.61
CA SER A 62 4.49 1.24 1.24
C SER A 62 5.12 2.56 0.82
N LYS A 63 5.22 3.51 1.75
CA LYS A 63 5.86 4.81 1.52
C LYS A 63 7.38 4.67 1.43
N ILE A 64 7.98 3.95 2.39
CA ILE A 64 9.43 3.69 2.41
C ILE A 64 9.89 2.93 1.15
N ILE A 65 9.09 1.96 0.67
CA ILE A 65 9.38 1.24 -0.59
C ILE A 65 9.37 2.22 -1.76
N SER A 66 8.40 3.13 -1.80
CA SER A 66 8.31 4.15 -2.85
C SER A 66 9.55 5.06 -2.85
N ASP A 67 9.98 5.54 -1.68
CA ASP A 67 11.20 6.35 -1.53
C ASP A 67 12.46 5.59 -1.98
N ARG A 68 12.59 4.32 -1.59
CA ARG A 68 13.73 3.47 -1.99
C ARG A 68 13.74 3.22 -3.48
N LEU A 69 12.59 2.96 -4.09
CA LEU A 69 12.46 2.78 -5.53
C LEU A 69 12.82 4.06 -6.29
N ALA A 70 12.35 5.22 -5.81
CA ALA A 70 12.63 6.51 -6.45
C ALA A 70 14.12 6.78 -6.49
N ASN A 71 14.79 6.61 -5.35
CA ASN A 71 16.24 6.74 -5.24
C ASN A 71 17.02 5.71 -6.07
N ALA A 72 16.60 4.44 -6.05
CA ALA A 72 17.31 3.38 -6.76
C ALA A 72 17.19 3.48 -8.29
N LEU A 73 16.05 3.93 -8.78
CA LEU A 73 15.78 4.07 -10.22
C LEU A 73 16.10 5.46 -10.75
N GLY A 74 16.26 6.45 -9.86
CA GLY A 74 16.47 7.84 -10.22
C GLY A 74 15.25 8.46 -10.89
N CYS A 75 14.03 8.06 -10.53
CA CYS A 75 12.81 8.62 -11.12
C CYS A 75 11.70 8.76 -10.09
N THR A 76 10.69 9.57 -10.38
CA THR A 76 9.54 9.75 -9.48
C THR A 76 8.74 8.45 -9.36
N VAL A 77 8.38 8.10 -8.13
CA VAL A 77 7.48 6.98 -7.82
C VAL A 77 6.19 7.54 -7.27
N TYR A 78 5.08 7.19 -7.91
CA TYR A 78 3.73 7.52 -7.47
C TYR A 78 3.09 6.29 -6.85
N ALA A 79 2.64 6.38 -5.61
CA ALA A 79 1.87 5.35 -4.95
C ALA A 79 0.42 5.83 -4.71
N PRO A 80 -0.48 5.65 -5.69
CA PRO A 80 -1.88 6.03 -5.54
C PRO A 80 -2.57 5.15 -4.51
N ASP A 81 -3.38 5.77 -3.65
CA ASP A 81 -4.25 5.08 -2.71
C ASP A 81 -5.49 4.52 -3.40
N ILE A 82 -5.30 3.41 -4.12
CA ILE A 82 -6.40 2.69 -4.76
C ILE A 82 -7.39 2.06 -3.76
N LEU A 83 -7.01 1.95 -2.48
CA LEU A 83 -7.88 1.45 -1.41
C LEU A 83 -8.66 2.58 -0.74
N GLU A 84 -8.29 3.83 -1.01
CA GLU A 84 -8.91 5.06 -0.53
C GLU A 84 -9.17 5.05 0.99
N GLY A 85 -8.15 4.66 1.74
CA GLY A 85 -8.15 4.59 3.19
C GLY A 85 -8.80 3.33 3.79
N ASP A 86 -9.39 2.45 2.99
CA ASP A 86 -9.99 1.20 3.46
C ASP A 86 -8.92 0.09 3.61
N TYR A 87 -7.89 0.37 4.41
CA TYR A 87 -6.75 -0.52 4.64
C TYR A 87 -7.07 -1.63 5.64
N ALA A 88 -6.42 -2.77 5.47
CA ALA A 88 -6.35 -3.78 6.52
C ALA A 88 -5.67 -3.18 7.77
N PRO A 89 -6.20 -3.44 8.97
CA PRO A 89 -5.61 -2.91 10.20
C PRO A 89 -4.20 -3.48 10.41
N GLU A 90 -3.27 -2.62 10.84
CA GLU A 90 -1.87 -2.97 11.06
C GLU A 90 -1.68 -4.19 11.99
N GLY A 91 -2.56 -4.39 12.96
CA GLY A 91 -2.54 -5.56 13.84
C GLY A 91 -2.79 -6.91 13.13
N MET A 92 -3.23 -6.91 11.87
CA MET A 92 -3.25 -8.10 11.00
C MET A 92 -1.90 -8.35 10.32
N ALA A 93 -1.04 -7.33 10.17
CA ALA A 93 0.29 -7.47 9.56
C ALA A 93 1.32 -8.05 10.53
N THR A 94 1.12 -7.90 11.85
CA THR A 94 1.97 -8.50 12.88
C THR A 94 1.55 -9.95 13.14
N ILE A 95 1.72 -10.82 12.14
CA ILE A 95 1.59 -12.27 12.27
C ILE A 95 2.95 -12.86 12.71
N ASP A 96 3.62 -12.23 13.67
CA ASP A 96 4.95 -12.72 14.09
C ASP A 96 4.84 -13.95 14.99
N GLU A 97 3.67 -14.17 15.59
CA GLU A 97 3.41 -15.35 16.41
C GLU A 97 2.21 -16.15 15.88
N PRO A 98 2.38 -17.46 15.67
CA PRO A 98 1.26 -18.32 15.31
C PRO A 98 0.21 -18.24 16.43
N MET A 99 -0.97 -17.74 16.06
CA MET A 99 -2.14 -17.58 16.94
C MET A 99 -2.55 -18.90 17.62
N ALA A 100 -2.06 -20.04 17.11
CA ALA A 100 -2.29 -21.39 17.62
C ALA A 100 -1.87 -21.58 19.09
N HIS A 101 -0.77 -20.96 19.54
CA HIS A 101 -0.23 -21.18 20.90
C HIS A 101 -0.69 -20.13 21.93
N LYS A 102 -1.50 -19.14 21.52
CA LYS A 102 -2.02 -18.13 22.44
C LYS A 102 -3.20 -18.68 23.26
N PRO A 103 -3.40 -18.22 24.51
CA PRO A 103 -4.55 -18.60 25.32
C PRO A 103 -5.88 -18.34 24.58
N PHE A 104 -6.85 -19.24 24.75
CA PHE A 104 -8.14 -19.19 24.04
C PHE A 104 -8.84 -17.83 24.15
N LEU A 105 -8.86 -17.23 25.35
CA LEU A 105 -9.48 -15.91 25.57
C LEU A 105 -8.78 -14.79 24.78
N PHE A 106 -7.45 -14.83 24.69
CA PHE A 106 -6.70 -13.87 23.88
C PHE A 106 -7.08 -14.03 22.41
N ARG A 107 -7.12 -15.27 21.90
CA ARG A 107 -7.54 -15.56 20.52
C ARG A 107 -8.95 -15.04 20.24
N MET A 108 -9.90 -15.31 21.14
CA MET A 108 -11.29 -14.83 21.04
C MET A 108 -11.35 -13.30 20.97
N SER A 109 -10.55 -12.61 21.78
CA SER A 109 -10.48 -11.14 21.77
C SER A 109 -9.96 -10.58 20.44
N GLN A 110 -8.98 -11.23 19.81
CA GLN A 110 -8.48 -10.81 18.50
C GLN A 110 -9.51 -11.09 17.41
N TRP A 111 -10.16 -12.26 17.42
CA TRP A 111 -11.25 -12.58 16.50
C TRP A 111 -12.41 -11.60 16.60
N LEU A 112 -12.80 -11.17 17.81
CA LEU A 112 -13.82 -10.14 17.99
C LEU A 112 -13.40 -8.79 17.37
N LYS A 113 -12.13 -8.40 17.47
CA LYS A 113 -11.62 -7.17 16.82
C LYS A 113 -11.66 -7.28 15.31
N VAL A 114 -11.24 -8.43 14.75
CA VAL A 114 -11.32 -8.71 13.31
C VAL A 114 -12.76 -8.69 12.84
N LEU A 115 -13.67 -9.40 13.52
CA LEU A 115 -15.09 -9.44 13.18
C LEU A 115 -15.71 -8.04 13.25
N ARG A 116 -15.42 -7.25 14.29
CA ARG A 116 -15.88 -5.87 14.39
C ARG A 116 -15.34 -5.01 13.25
N SER A 117 -14.06 -5.14 12.90
CA SER A 117 -13.47 -4.40 11.78
C SER A 117 -14.10 -4.80 10.44
N ALA A 118 -14.32 -6.08 10.20
CA ALA A 118 -15.02 -6.57 9.02
C ALA A 118 -16.48 -6.06 8.97
N LEU A 119 -17.21 -6.12 10.09
CA LEU A 119 -18.63 -5.76 10.10
C LEU A 119 -18.86 -4.24 9.93
N PHE A 120 -18.00 -3.41 10.55
CA PHE A 120 -18.26 -1.97 10.68
C PHE A 120 -17.33 -1.07 9.84
N SER A 121 -16.22 -1.59 9.32
CA SER A 121 -15.26 -0.79 8.54
C SER A 121 -14.97 -1.40 7.17
N LEU A 122 -14.45 -2.62 7.11
CA LEU A 122 -13.90 -3.18 5.87
C LEU A 122 -14.89 -4.02 5.05
N GLY A 123 -16.03 -4.48 5.58
CA GLY A 123 -16.92 -5.36 4.84
C GLY A 123 -17.92 -4.59 3.99
N PRO A 124 -18.99 -4.05 4.58
CA PRO A 124 -20.06 -3.41 3.81
C PRO A 124 -19.60 -2.17 3.04
N ARG A 125 -18.78 -1.32 3.67
CA ARG A 125 -18.28 -0.07 3.06
C ARG A 125 -17.31 -0.34 1.91
N TRP A 126 -16.39 -1.29 2.07
CA TRP A 126 -15.46 -1.66 1.01
C TRP A 126 -16.20 -2.28 -0.17
N ILE A 127 -17.13 -3.22 0.05
CA ILE A 127 -17.90 -3.86 -1.04
C ILE A 127 -18.72 -2.84 -1.83
N LEU A 128 -19.30 -1.84 -1.15
CA LEU A 128 -20.08 -0.79 -1.82
C LEU A 128 -19.20 0.20 -2.60
N LYS A 129 -17.95 0.41 -2.16
CA LYS A 129 -17.03 1.37 -2.74
C LYS A 129 -16.18 0.76 -3.84
N HIS A 130 -15.52 -0.36 -3.57
CA HIS A 130 -14.62 -1.10 -4.47
C HIS A 130 -15.42 -2.08 -5.34
N THR A 131 -16.23 -1.51 -6.23
CA THR A 131 -16.97 -2.28 -7.24
C THR A 131 -16.17 -2.36 -8.52
N ARG A 132 -16.38 -3.42 -9.31
CA ARG A 132 -15.75 -3.56 -10.62
C ARG A 132 -16.00 -2.33 -11.52
N GLU A 133 -17.18 -1.73 -11.45
CA GLU A 133 -17.51 -0.53 -12.24
C GLU A 133 -16.64 0.67 -11.88
N ARG A 134 -16.18 0.77 -10.64
CA ARG A 134 -15.25 1.81 -10.17
C ARG A 134 -13.80 1.48 -10.52
N ASP A 135 -13.40 0.24 -10.29
CA ASP A 135 -11.98 -0.15 -10.37
C ASP A 135 -11.54 -0.44 -11.81
N GLN A 136 -12.45 -0.93 -12.65
CA GLN A 136 -12.15 -1.26 -14.04
C GLN A 136 -11.67 -0.04 -14.85
N PRO A 137 -12.26 1.16 -14.74
CA PRO A 137 -11.72 2.38 -15.35
C PRO A 137 -10.32 2.81 -14.84
N LEU A 138 -9.95 2.45 -13.61
CA LEU A 138 -8.60 2.73 -13.11
C LEU A 138 -7.56 1.80 -13.77
N ALA A 139 -7.97 0.58 -14.11
CA ALA A 139 -7.14 -0.42 -14.79
C ALA A 139 -7.17 -0.31 -16.33
N GLU A 140 -8.27 0.16 -16.91
CA GLU A 140 -8.54 0.17 -18.36
C GLU A 140 -8.94 1.56 -18.87
N GLY A 141 -8.62 1.90 -20.12
CA GLY A 141 -9.03 3.18 -20.74
C GLY A 141 -8.25 4.39 -20.21
N ASP A 142 -8.93 5.30 -19.48
CA ASP A 142 -8.35 6.42 -18.72
C ASP A 142 -7.63 5.95 -17.45
N SER A 143 -6.85 4.89 -17.62
CA SER A 143 -6.15 4.21 -16.54
C SER A 143 -5.28 5.16 -15.73
N ILE A 144 -5.00 4.76 -14.50
CA ILE A 144 -4.00 5.41 -13.63
C ILE A 144 -2.70 5.60 -14.42
N CYS A 145 -2.25 4.62 -15.19
CA CYS A 145 -1.06 4.76 -16.04
C CYS A 145 -1.16 5.94 -17.01
N ARG A 146 -2.31 6.14 -17.67
CA ARG A 146 -2.51 7.23 -18.62
C ARG A 146 -2.54 8.59 -17.92
N GLN A 147 -3.27 8.70 -16.81
CA GLN A 147 -3.42 9.95 -16.08
C GLN A 147 -2.09 10.43 -15.49
N TYR A 148 -1.27 9.49 -14.99
CA TYR A 148 0.04 9.78 -14.44
C TYR A 148 1.10 10.01 -15.52
N ALA A 149 0.98 9.37 -16.68
CA ALA A 149 1.87 9.66 -17.81
C ALA A 149 1.76 11.12 -18.28
N LEU A 150 0.59 11.76 -18.15
CA LEU A 150 0.42 13.18 -18.47
C LEU A 150 1.26 14.11 -17.56
N LEU A 151 1.64 13.65 -16.36
CA LEU A 151 2.52 14.41 -15.46
C LEU A 151 3.98 14.42 -15.93
N LEU A 152 4.39 13.47 -16.78
CA LEU A 152 5.74 13.41 -17.34
C LEU A 152 5.94 14.35 -18.54
N THR A 153 4.85 14.91 -19.07
CA THR A 153 4.85 15.72 -20.30
C THR A 153 4.77 17.23 -20.06
N ASN A 154 4.71 17.67 -18.80
CA ASN A 154 4.77 19.09 -18.40
C ASN A 154 6.12 19.42 -17.79
#